data_AF-A0A4S8K065-F1
#
_entry.id   AF-A0A4S8K065-F1
#
_cell.length_a   1.000
_cell.length_b   1.000
_cell.length_c   1.000
_cell.angle_alpha   90.00
_cell.angle_beta   90.00
_cell.angle_gamma   90.00
#
_symmetry.space_group_name_H-M   'P 1'
#
loop_
_entity.id
_entity.type
_entity.pdbx_description
1 polymer ?
#
loop_
_entity_poly.entity_id
_entity_poly.type
_entity_poly.pdbx_seq_one_letter_code
_entity_poly.pdbx_strand_id
1 'polypeptide(L)'
;MDCLQEWPERVVHVQALSDSGLTTIPDLYIKPPSERPSSDKGVATPHIPVIDLGGLAEGAAECRATICAVADACRSWGFFQAVNHGVSPDLVRKVREVWRGFFRLPMAEKQAYANNPRTYEGYGSRVGVEKGAILDWGDYFYLHLLPESIKNQDKWPALPSSCRCISNAITHMT
;
A
#
# COMPACT_ATOMS: atom_id res chain seq x y z
N MET A 1 23.16 -21.29 -8.19
CA MET A 1 23.61 -20.26 -7.22
C MET A 1 22.37 -19.78 -6.49
N ASP A 2 22.10 -20.37 -5.34
CA ASP A 2 20.89 -20.11 -4.54
C ASP A 2 21.15 -18.89 -3.65
N CYS A 3 20.98 -17.67 -4.19
CA CYS A 3 21.67 -16.49 -3.63
C CYS A 3 20.90 -15.68 -2.58
N LEU A 4 19.65 -16.02 -2.24
CA LEU A 4 18.87 -15.27 -1.24
C LEU A 4 18.08 -16.23 -0.32
N GLN A 5 18.79 -16.91 0.57
CA GLN A 5 18.17 -17.67 1.66
C GLN A 5 17.81 -16.77 2.85
N GLU A 6 18.56 -15.68 3.06
CA GLU A 6 18.42 -14.78 4.20
C GLU A 6 18.49 -13.32 3.77
N TRP A 7 17.91 -12.43 4.57
CA TRP A 7 17.99 -11.00 4.33
C TRP A 7 19.47 -10.57 4.41
N PRO A 8 19.92 -9.66 3.54
CA PRO A 8 21.31 -9.17 3.56
C PRO A 8 21.67 -8.48 4.88
N GLU A 9 20.66 -7.99 5.60
CA GLU A 9 20.75 -7.26 6.86
C GLU A 9 19.52 -7.59 7.72
N ARG A 10 19.65 -7.42 9.04
CA ARG A 10 18.54 -7.63 9.97
C ARG A 10 17.35 -6.74 9.59
N VAL A 11 16.17 -7.35 9.48
CA VAL A 11 14.92 -6.59 9.33
C VAL A 11 14.60 -5.93 10.66
N VAL A 12 14.51 -4.60 10.63
CA VAL A 12 14.09 -3.78 11.77
C VAL A 12 12.74 -3.18 11.41
N HIS A 13 11.73 -3.43 12.23
CA HIS A 13 10.38 -2.92 12.01
C HIS A 13 10.30 -1.44 12.35
N VAL A 14 9.80 -0.61 11.43
CA VAL A 14 9.71 0.83 11.60
C VAL A 14 8.77 1.18 12.75
N GLN A 15 7.68 0.41 12.95
CA GLN A 15 6.82 0.62 14.11
C GLN A 15 7.57 0.45 15.43
N ALA A 16 8.43 -0.57 15.56
CA ALA A 16 9.21 -0.76 16.78
C ALA A 16 10.25 0.36 16.99
N LEU A 17 10.83 0.90 15.93
CA LEU A 17 11.70 2.08 16.00
C LEU A 17 10.91 3.30 16.48
N SER A 18 9.74 3.55 15.89
CA SER A 18 8.87 4.65 16.29
C SER A 18 8.45 4.56 17.76
N ASP A 19 8.13 3.37 18.24
CA ASP A 19 7.66 3.13 19.61
C ASP A 19 8.80 3.18 20.65
N SER A 20 10.07 3.10 20.21
CA SER A 20 11.23 3.08 21.11
C SER A 20 11.62 4.43 21.71
N GLY A 21 10.97 5.52 21.28
CA GLY A 21 11.28 6.88 21.76
C GLY A 21 12.55 7.50 21.15
N LEU A 22 12.98 7.01 19.99
CA LEU A 22 14.10 7.58 19.24
C LEU A 22 13.88 9.08 18.98
N THR A 23 14.91 9.87 19.26
CA THR A 23 14.92 11.31 19.00
C THR A 23 15.50 11.67 17.64
N THR A 24 16.13 10.72 16.96
CA THR A 24 16.78 10.91 15.65
C THR A 24 16.45 9.71 14.74
N ILE A 25 16.19 9.99 13.46
CA ILE A 25 15.95 8.97 12.44
C ILE A 25 17.29 8.33 12.04
N PRO A 26 17.42 6.99 12.03
CA PRO A 26 18.64 6.32 11.58
C PRO A 26 18.98 6.62 10.12
N ASP A 27 20.27 6.68 9.80
CA ASP A 27 20.80 7.07 8.48
C ASP A 27 20.22 6.27 7.31
N LEU A 28 19.90 4.98 7.53
CA LEU A 28 19.31 4.10 6.53
C LEU A 28 17.95 4.60 6.01
N TYR A 29 17.25 5.46 6.74
CA TYR A 29 15.94 6.01 6.35
C TYR A 29 16.03 7.48 5.87
N ILE A 30 17.23 8.05 5.85
CA ILE A 30 17.45 9.42 5.41
C ILE A 30 17.69 9.40 3.89
N LYS A 31 16.71 9.90 3.13
CA LYS A 31 16.82 10.02 1.67
C LYS A 31 17.99 10.96 1.27
N PRO A 32 18.58 10.81 0.07
CA PRO A 32 19.59 11.75 -0.43
C PRO A 32 19.03 13.18 -0.50
N PRO A 33 19.85 14.24 -0.36
CA PRO A 33 19.37 15.62 -0.40
C PRO A 33 18.50 15.97 -1.60
N SER A 34 18.75 15.37 -2.77
CA SER A 34 17.98 15.55 -4.01
C SER A 34 16.56 14.97 -3.97
N GLU A 35 16.30 14.02 -3.08
CA GLU A 35 15.00 13.34 -2.93
C GLU A 35 14.19 13.85 -1.73
N ARG A 36 14.78 14.74 -0.90
CA ARG A 36 14.08 15.31 0.24
C ARG A 36 13.10 16.39 -0.24
N PRO A 37 11.96 16.56 0.45
CA PRO A 37 11.03 17.63 0.10
C PRO A 37 11.73 19.00 0.10
N SER A 38 11.71 19.70 -1.04
CA SER A 38 12.13 21.10 -1.10
C SER A 38 11.04 21.96 -0.47
N SER A 39 11.44 22.90 0.38
CA SER A 39 10.52 23.88 0.98
C SER A 39 10.19 25.05 0.05
N ASP A 40 10.44 24.92 -1.26
CA ASP A 40 10.14 25.96 -2.25
C ASP A 40 8.65 26.27 -2.28
N LYS A 41 8.27 27.34 -1.58
CA LYS A 41 6.88 27.83 -1.45
C LYS A 41 6.33 28.50 -2.72
N GLY A 42 7.02 28.38 -3.85
CA GLY A 42 6.76 29.16 -5.07
C GLY A 42 6.05 28.41 -6.20
N VAL A 43 5.94 27.07 -6.12
CA VAL A 43 5.27 26.29 -7.17
C VAL A 43 3.80 26.15 -6.78
N ALA A 44 2.89 26.69 -7.60
CA ALA A 44 1.46 26.45 -7.47
C ALA A 44 1.23 24.94 -7.35
N THR A 45 0.60 24.49 -6.27
CA THR A 45 0.38 23.07 -6.01
C THR A 45 -0.39 22.49 -7.20
N PRO A 46 0.20 21.54 -7.95
CA PRO A 46 -0.47 20.96 -9.10
C PRO A 46 -1.79 20.32 -8.65
N HIS A 47 -2.90 20.73 -9.25
CA HIS A 47 -4.22 20.21 -8.91
C HIS A 47 -4.43 18.87 -9.62
N ILE A 48 -4.26 17.76 -8.87
CA ILE A 48 -4.49 16.41 -9.36
C ILE A 48 -5.93 16.29 -9.90
N PRO A 49 -6.16 15.75 -11.12
CA PRO A 49 -7.50 15.59 -11.66
C PRO A 49 -8.40 14.77 -10.73
N VAL A 50 -9.64 15.22 -10.55
CA VAL A 50 -10.70 14.49 -9.85
C VAL A 50 -11.74 14.09 -10.88
N ILE A 51 -12.02 12.78 -11.01
CA ILE A 51 -12.91 12.23 -12.03
C ILE A 51 -14.08 11.54 -11.36
N ASP A 52 -15.28 11.94 -11.79
CA ASP A 52 -16.53 11.30 -11.41
C ASP A 52 -16.78 10.06 -12.26
N LEU A 53 -16.70 8.88 -11.63
CA LEU A 53 -16.96 7.59 -12.29
C LEU A 53 -18.44 7.23 -12.34
N GLY A 54 -19.32 7.98 -11.67
CA GLY A 54 -20.77 7.79 -11.73
C GLY A 54 -21.32 7.93 -13.15
N GLY A 55 -20.74 8.85 -13.93
CA GLY A 55 -21.10 9.09 -15.34
C GLY A 55 -21.00 7.86 -16.26
N LEU A 56 -20.27 6.81 -15.86
CA LEU A 56 -20.20 5.55 -16.61
C LEU A 56 -21.55 4.80 -16.64
N ALA A 57 -22.38 4.95 -15.61
CA ALA A 57 -23.66 4.25 -15.47
C ALA A 57 -24.87 5.11 -15.89
N GLU A 58 -24.64 6.33 -16.36
CA GLU A 58 -25.69 7.27 -16.74
C GLU A 58 -26.09 7.09 -18.22
N GLY A 59 -25.90 8.13 -19.05
CA GLY A 59 -26.19 8.11 -20.48
C GLY A 59 -24.95 7.95 -21.35
N ALA A 60 -25.18 7.74 -22.65
CA ALA A 60 -24.07 7.56 -23.59
C ALA A 60 -23.18 8.82 -23.72
N ALA A 61 -23.70 10.01 -23.44
CA ALA A 61 -22.92 11.25 -23.49
C ALA A 61 -22.00 11.36 -22.27
N GLU A 62 -22.53 11.13 -21.07
CA GLU A 62 -21.83 11.19 -19.79
C GLU A 62 -20.77 10.09 -19.70
N CYS A 63 -21.11 8.87 -20.12
CA CYS A 63 -20.16 7.76 -20.18
C CYS A 63 -18.96 8.08 -21.08
N ARG A 64 -19.21 8.67 -22.27
CA ARG A 64 -18.13 9.14 -23.15
C ARG A 64 -17.30 10.25 -22.50
N ALA A 65 -17.92 11.20 -21.83
CA ALA A 65 -17.22 12.29 -21.16
C ALA A 65 -16.32 11.76 -20.03
N THR A 66 -16.80 10.84 -19.20
CA THR A 66 -16.00 10.18 -18.14
C THR A 66 -14.83 9.40 -18.74
N ILE A 67 -15.04 8.61 -19.80
CA ILE A 67 -13.97 7.88 -20.48
C ILE A 67 -12.91 8.84 -21.04
N CYS A 68 -13.31 9.94 -21.68
CA CYS A 68 -12.40 10.97 -22.17
C CYS A 68 -11.58 11.58 -21.02
N ALA A 69 -12.23 11.95 -19.91
CA ALA A 69 -11.55 12.51 -18.75
C ALA A 69 -10.51 11.54 -18.15
N VAL A 70 -10.83 10.24 -18.05
CA VAL A 70 -9.88 9.22 -17.60
C VAL A 70 -8.70 9.14 -18.56
N ALA A 71 -8.96 9.09 -19.87
CA ALA A 71 -7.92 8.99 -20.87
C ALA A 71 -6.99 10.22 -20.88
N ASP A 72 -7.56 11.42 -20.70
CA ASP A 72 -6.81 12.67 -20.62
C ASP A 72 -5.93 12.72 -19.37
N ALA A 73 -6.48 12.38 -18.19
CA ALA A 73 -5.71 12.32 -16.95
C ALA A 73 -4.57 11.30 -17.03
N CYS A 74 -4.82 10.12 -17.60
CA CYS A 74 -3.77 9.13 -17.83
C CYS A 74 -2.66 9.65 -18.76
N ARG A 75 -3.00 10.39 -19.82
CA ARG A 75 -2.01 10.95 -20.78
C ARG A 75 -1.21 12.11 -20.21
N SER A 76 -1.87 13.06 -19.54
CA SER A 76 -1.24 14.31 -19.11
C SER A 76 -0.67 14.25 -17.70
N TRP A 77 -1.21 13.38 -16.84
CA TRP A 77 -0.79 13.25 -15.44
C TRP A 77 -0.25 11.87 -15.09
N GLY A 78 -0.77 10.80 -15.69
CA GLY A 78 -0.52 9.43 -15.26
C GLY A 78 -1.16 9.07 -13.91
N PHE A 79 -1.98 9.97 -13.34
CA PHE A 79 -2.64 9.82 -12.04
C PHE A 79 -3.91 10.67 -11.95
N PHE A 80 -4.91 10.20 -11.20
CA PHE A 80 -6.14 10.94 -10.88
C PHE A 80 -6.78 10.41 -9.60
N GLN A 81 -7.67 11.21 -9.01
CA GLN A 81 -8.54 10.79 -7.92
C GLN A 81 -9.91 10.40 -8.50
N ALA A 82 -10.45 9.26 -8.09
CA ALA A 82 -11.80 8.82 -8.49
C ALA A 82 -12.83 9.12 -7.40
N VAL A 83 -13.99 9.66 -7.79
CA VAL A 83 -15.17 9.81 -6.92
C VAL A 83 -16.36 9.08 -7.55
N ASN A 84 -17.39 8.79 -6.73
CA ASN A 84 -18.57 8.02 -7.15
C ASN A 84 -18.23 6.69 -7.85
N HIS A 85 -17.16 6.04 -7.40
CA HIS A 85 -16.56 4.82 -7.96
C HIS A 85 -17.36 3.53 -7.67
N GLY A 86 -18.61 3.61 -7.20
CA GLY A 86 -19.47 2.46 -6.91
C GLY A 86 -19.12 1.63 -5.65
N VAL A 87 -17.87 1.68 -5.17
CA VAL A 87 -17.48 1.00 -3.90
C VAL A 87 -18.16 1.65 -2.69
N SER A 88 -18.81 0.82 -1.86
CA SER A 88 -19.51 1.26 -0.64
C SER A 88 -18.57 1.99 0.34
N PRO A 89 -18.94 3.19 0.84
CA PRO A 89 -18.16 3.90 1.86
C PRO A 89 -17.95 3.09 3.14
N ASP A 90 -18.94 2.29 3.52
CA ASP A 90 -18.85 1.40 4.69
C ASP A 90 -17.82 0.29 4.50
N LEU A 91 -17.69 -0.24 3.29
CA LEU A 91 -16.64 -1.23 2.99
C LEU A 91 -15.26 -0.59 3.13
N VAL A 92 -15.05 0.58 2.51
CA VAL A 92 -13.77 1.31 2.60
C VAL A 92 -13.40 1.59 4.06
N ARG A 93 -14.36 2.02 4.88
CA ARG A 93 -14.16 2.24 6.31
C ARG A 93 -13.78 0.94 7.05
N LYS A 94 -14.53 -0.14 6.83
CA LYS A 94 -14.26 -1.45 7.46
C LYS A 94 -12.88 -1.99 7.09
N VAL A 95 -12.47 -1.90 5.82
CA VAL A 95 -11.13 -2.31 5.37
C VAL A 95 -10.05 -1.56 6.15
N ARG A 96 -10.17 -0.22 6.27
CA ARG A 96 -9.23 0.60 7.05
C ARG A 96 -9.20 0.21 8.52
N GLU A 97 -10.35 -0.01 9.14
CA GLU A 97 -10.46 -0.40 10.55
C GLU A 97 -9.78 -1.74 10.82
N VAL A 98 -10.04 -2.75 9.97
CA VAL A 98 -9.50 -4.10 10.13
C VAL A 98 -7.98 -4.13 9.96
N TRP A 99 -7.45 -3.48 8.93
CA TRP A 99 -6.00 -3.41 8.74
C TRP A 99 -5.31 -2.58 9.82
N ARG A 100 -5.90 -1.48 10.29
CA ARG A 100 -5.40 -0.79 11.49
C ARG A 100 -5.41 -1.70 12.72
N GLY A 101 -6.43 -2.54 12.86
CA GLY A 101 -6.50 -3.58 13.89
C GLY A 101 -5.32 -4.53 13.81
N PHE A 102 -4.99 -5.04 12.61
CA PHE A 102 -3.82 -5.89 12.38
C PHE A 102 -2.51 -5.21 12.80
N PHE A 103 -2.24 -3.98 12.35
CA PHE A 103 -0.97 -3.29 12.69
C PHE A 103 -0.84 -2.94 14.19
N ARG A 104 -1.95 -2.89 14.93
CA ARG A 104 -1.95 -2.74 16.39
C ARG A 104 -1.69 -4.03 17.16
N LEU A 105 -1.71 -5.19 16.50
CA LEU A 105 -1.40 -6.46 17.16
C LEU A 105 0.05 -6.48 17.67
N PRO A 106 0.35 -7.31 18.69
CA PRO A 106 1.72 -7.55 19.13
C PRO A 106 2.62 -7.95 17.97
N MET A 107 3.91 -7.59 18.07
CA MET A 107 4.87 -7.86 16.98
C MET A 107 4.96 -9.34 16.61
N ALA A 108 4.89 -10.25 17.59
CA ALA A 108 4.91 -11.70 17.35
C ALA A 108 3.77 -12.18 16.44
N GLU A 109 2.56 -11.64 16.63
CA GLU A 109 1.38 -11.97 15.80
C GLU A 109 1.57 -11.50 14.36
N LYS A 110 2.15 -10.31 14.16
CA LYS A 110 2.43 -9.77 12.83
C LYS A 110 3.56 -10.54 12.14
N GLN A 111 4.61 -10.89 12.88
CA GLN A 111 5.76 -11.63 12.38
C GLN A 111 5.44 -13.07 11.97
N ALA A 112 4.37 -13.68 12.49
CA ALA A 112 3.87 -14.96 12.00
C ALA A 112 3.58 -14.93 10.49
N TYR A 113 3.28 -13.75 9.95
CA TYR A 113 3.02 -13.53 8.53
C TYR A 113 4.18 -12.85 7.79
N ALA A 114 5.38 -12.79 8.39
CA ALA A 114 6.50 -12.05 7.80
C ALA A 114 6.87 -12.55 6.40
N ASN A 115 7.20 -11.63 5.51
CA ASN A 115 7.77 -11.95 4.21
C ASN A 115 9.26 -12.34 4.35
N ASN A 116 9.87 -12.77 3.24
CA ASN A 116 11.28 -13.17 3.24
C ASN A 116 11.95 -12.81 1.89
N PRO A 117 13.26 -12.95 1.75
CA PRO A 117 13.95 -12.56 0.52
C PRO A 117 13.49 -13.31 -0.76
N ARG A 118 12.84 -14.47 -0.60
CA ARG A 118 12.30 -15.27 -1.71
C ARG A 118 10.87 -14.89 -2.08
N THR A 119 10.11 -14.31 -1.15
CA THR A 119 8.73 -13.86 -1.40
C THR A 119 8.44 -12.57 -0.67
N TYR A 120 7.96 -11.57 -1.41
CA TYR A 120 7.53 -10.28 -0.86
C TYR A 120 6.17 -10.35 -0.15
N GLU A 121 5.42 -11.45 -0.31
CA GLU A 121 4.09 -11.64 0.29
C GLU A 121 4.17 -11.77 1.82
N GLY A 122 3.28 -11.06 2.51
CA GLY A 122 3.19 -11.01 3.96
C GLY A 122 3.57 -9.65 4.56
N TYR A 123 3.77 -9.65 5.89
CA TYR A 123 4.19 -8.48 6.65
C TYR A 123 5.67 -8.17 6.41
N GLY A 124 6.00 -6.92 6.10
CA GLY A 124 7.36 -6.50 5.78
C GLY A 124 7.67 -5.10 6.31
N SER A 125 8.95 -4.80 6.40
CA SER A 125 9.48 -3.48 6.80
C SER A 125 10.70 -3.07 5.96
N ARG A 126 11.02 -3.84 4.92
CA ARG A 126 12.13 -3.60 4.02
C ARG A 126 11.67 -3.88 2.60
N VAL A 127 11.87 -2.93 1.70
CA VAL A 127 11.69 -3.13 0.27
C VAL A 127 13.09 -3.22 -0.35
N GLY A 128 13.36 -4.30 -1.08
CA GLY A 128 14.67 -4.56 -1.69
C GLY A 128 15.59 -5.49 -0.88
N VAL A 129 16.49 -6.16 -1.61
CA VAL A 129 17.38 -7.22 -1.10
C VAL A 129 18.86 -6.83 -1.16
N GLU A 130 19.16 -5.57 -1.48
CA GLU A 130 20.52 -5.05 -1.56
C GLU A 130 21.00 -4.54 -0.19
N LYS A 131 22.26 -4.78 0.14
CA LYS A 131 22.88 -4.29 1.38
C LYS A 131 23.11 -2.78 1.30
N GLY A 132 22.79 -2.05 2.36
CA GLY A 132 22.99 -0.59 2.41
C GLY A 132 21.97 0.21 1.58
N ALA A 133 20.88 -0.42 1.17
CA ALA A 133 19.78 0.27 0.51
C ALA A 133 19.14 1.32 1.44
N ILE A 134 18.76 2.47 0.87
CA ILE A 134 17.98 3.48 1.59
C ILE A 134 16.55 2.96 1.73
N LEU A 135 16.09 2.85 2.97
CA LEU A 135 14.83 2.25 3.35
C LEU A 135 13.71 3.29 3.46
N ASP A 136 12.49 2.83 3.23
CA ASP A 136 11.30 3.64 3.49
C ASP A 136 10.92 3.58 4.98
N TRP A 137 10.43 4.71 5.50
CA TRP A 137 9.92 4.78 6.87
C TRP A 137 8.50 4.24 6.94
N GLY A 138 8.34 2.92 6.78
CA GLY A 138 7.05 2.26 6.90
C GLY A 138 7.13 0.75 6.97
N ASP A 139 6.18 0.18 7.71
CA ASP A 139 5.85 -1.24 7.61
C ASP A 139 4.72 -1.42 6.58
N TYR A 140 4.67 -2.57 5.93
CA TYR A 140 3.67 -2.91 4.93
C TYR A 140 3.16 -4.34 5.09
N PHE A 141 2.06 -4.63 4.41
CA PHE A 141 1.55 -5.98 4.23
C PHE A 141 1.19 -6.18 2.77
N TYR A 142 1.75 -7.21 2.13
CA TYR A 142 1.46 -7.55 0.74
C TYR A 142 0.65 -8.85 0.67
N LEU A 143 -0.42 -8.87 -0.12
CA LEU A 143 -1.24 -10.06 -0.39
C LEU A 143 -1.52 -10.21 -1.88
N HIS A 144 -1.42 -11.44 -2.38
CA HIS A 144 -2.03 -11.79 -3.64
C HIS A 144 -3.53 -11.97 -3.45
N LEU A 145 -4.32 -11.19 -4.19
CA LEU A 145 -5.78 -11.20 -4.13
C LEU A 145 -6.44 -11.98 -5.29
N LEU A 146 -5.87 -11.92 -6.49
CA LEU A 146 -6.34 -12.64 -7.66
C LEU A 146 -5.16 -12.95 -8.60
N PRO A 147 -5.23 -14.03 -9.40
CA PRO A 147 -6.25 -15.10 -9.35
C PRO A 147 -6.13 -15.99 -8.09
N GLU A 148 -7.13 -16.84 -7.82
CA GLU A 148 -7.12 -17.74 -6.64
C GLU A 148 -5.90 -18.68 -6.62
N SER A 149 -5.40 -19.08 -7.79
CA SER A 149 -4.29 -20.02 -7.94
C SER A 149 -2.96 -19.53 -7.36
N ILE A 150 -2.81 -18.22 -7.12
CA ILE A 150 -1.58 -17.63 -6.56
C ILE A 150 -1.75 -17.20 -5.10
N LYS A 151 -2.93 -17.41 -4.50
CA LYS A 151 -3.16 -17.06 -3.09
C LYS A 151 -2.44 -18.04 -2.18
N ASN A 152 -1.61 -17.52 -1.29
CA ASN A 152 -1.02 -18.31 -0.22
C ASN A 152 -1.80 -18.10 1.08
N GLN A 153 -2.70 -19.03 1.44
CA GLN A 153 -3.55 -18.91 2.63
C GLN A 153 -2.77 -18.81 3.95
N ASP A 154 -1.51 -19.27 4.00
CA ASP A 154 -0.64 -19.14 5.17
C ASP A 154 -0.21 -17.68 5.40
N LYS A 155 -0.20 -16.86 4.34
CA LYS A 155 0.09 -15.42 4.41
C LYS A 155 -1.14 -14.57 4.73
N TRP A 156 -2.34 -15.16 4.76
CA TRP A 156 -3.55 -14.40 5.05
C TRP A 156 -3.82 -14.33 6.56
N PRO A 157 -3.81 -13.13 7.17
CA PRO A 157 -3.90 -13.02 8.62
C PRO A 157 -5.24 -13.53 9.16
N ALA A 158 -5.18 -14.32 10.23
CA ALA A 158 -6.36 -14.83 10.93
C ALA A 158 -6.94 -13.80 11.90
N LEU A 159 -6.14 -12.79 12.28
CA LEU A 159 -6.51 -11.70 13.17
C LEU A 159 -6.35 -10.35 12.45
N PRO A 160 -7.29 -9.41 12.62
CA PRO A 160 -8.64 -9.61 13.17
C PRO A 160 -9.42 -10.67 12.36
N SER A 161 -10.38 -11.37 12.97
CA SER A 161 -11.12 -12.46 12.31
C SER A 161 -11.85 -12.04 11.02
N SER A 162 -12.14 -10.75 10.88
CA SER A 162 -12.71 -10.15 9.68
C SER A 162 -11.71 -9.87 8.56
N CYS A 163 -10.39 -9.99 8.78
CA CYS A 163 -9.35 -9.61 7.82
C CYS A 163 -9.43 -10.39 6.50
N ARG A 164 -9.63 -11.71 6.59
CA ARG A 164 -9.80 -12.56 5.40
C ARG A 164 -11.08 -12.23 4.63
N CYS A 165 -12.20 -12.12 5.35
CA CYS A 165 -13.51 -11.81 4.76
C CYS A 165 -13.52 -10.44 4.08
N ILE A 166 -13.01 -9.40 4.74
CA ILE A 166 -13.02 -8.04 4.20
C ILE A 166 -12.08 -7.88 3.01
N SER A 167 -10.94 -8.59 3.01
CA SER A 167 -10.00 -8.56 1.88
C SER A 167 -10.57 -9.26 0.64
N ASN A 168 -11.32 -10.36 0.82
CA ASN A 168 -12.07 -10.99 -0.27
C ASN A 168 -13.26 -10.15 -0.73
N ALA A 169 -13.90 -9.37 0.14
CA ALA A 169 -14.99 -8.49 -0.27
C ALA A 169 -14.55 -7.45 -1.30
N ILE A 170 -13.28 -7.02 -1.27
CA ILE A 170 -12.69 -6.09 -2.25
C ILE A 170 -12.59 -6.76 -3.64
N THR A 171 -12.31 -8.07 -3.70
CA THR A 171 -12.08 -8.77 -4.98
C THR A 171 -13.35 -9.11 -5.75
N HIS A 172 -14.52 -9.01 -5.12
CA HIS A 172 -15.81 -9.33 -5.73
C HIS A 172 -16.64 -8.10 -6.14
N MET A 173 -16.05 -6.90 -6.09
CA MET A 173 -16.72 -5.65 -6.52
C MET A 173 -16.38 -5.20 -7.95
N THR A 174 -15.55 -5.98 -8.66
CA THR A 174 -15.24 -5.82 -10.09
C THR A 174 -15.87 -6.94 -10.88
#